data_AF-A0A6M3JRJ3-F1
#
_entry.id   AF-A0A6M3JRJ3-F1
#
_cell.length_a   1.000
_cell.length_b   1.000
_cell.length_c   1.000
_cell.angle_alpha   90.00
_cell.angle_beta   90.00
_cell.angle_gamma   90.00
#
_symmetry.space_group_name_H-M   'P 1'
#
loop_
_entity.id
_entity.type
_entity.pdbx_description
1 polymer ?
#
loop_
_entity_poly.entity_id
_entity_poly.type
_entity_poly.pdbx_seq_one_letter_code
_entity_poly.pdbx_strand_id
1 'polypeptide(L)'
;MQSIKEILNICLIIAVLLSAGTSYASDSCEQTMEKVAYLESSGLDGAYNLKSSACGRWQVTQVCLDEYNEYNKTNIKLGEMFVRSTCYKVAYWYLSRRIPQMIRYYHLPDTIEGRLICYNAGIGRYVEYTRNHVTLPDETVIYLEKYRTLK
;
A
#
# COMPACT_ATOMS: atom_id res chain seq x y z
N MET A 1 23.80 14.73 47.75
CA MET A 1 24.46 13.51 47.23
C MET A 1 23.41 12.43 47.09
N GLN A 2 23.02 12.10 45.86
CA GLN A 2 22.03 11.08 45.58
C GLN A 2 22.68 9.69 45.76
N SER A 3 21.98 8.75 46.37
CA SER A 3 22.57 7.45 46.74
C SER A 3 22.88 6.62 45.50
N ILE A 4 24.02 5.91 45.48
CA ILE A 4 24.40 5.00 44.39
C ILE A 4 23.28 3.98 44.07
N LYS A 5 22.48 3.61 45.07
CA LYS A 5 21.30 2.72 44.90
C LYS A 5 20.17 3.37 44.08
N GLU A 6 19.98 4.68 44.18
CA GLU A 6 18.96 5.42 43.43
C GLU A 6 19.36 5.57 41.96
N ILE A 7 20.65 5.81 41.69
CA ILE A 7 21.19 5.88 40.32
C ILE A 7 21.09 4.51 39.63
N LEU A 8 21.41 3.42 40.33
CA LEU A 8 21.30 2.06 39.80
C LEU A 8 19.84 1.67 39.49
N ASN A 9 18.89 2.05 40.34
CA ASN A 9 17.46 1.81 40.09
C ASN A 9 16.94 2.60 38.88
N ILE A 10 17.37 3.86 38.70
CA ILE A 10 16.98 4.66 37.53
C ILE A 10 17.54 4.05 36.24
N CYS A 11 18.80 3.61 36.23
CA CYS A 11 19.39 2.94 35.08
C CYS A 11 18.68 1.62 34.74
N LEU A 12 18.23 0.86 35.74
CA LEU A 12 17.48 -0.39 35.53
C LEU A 12 16.09 -0.14 34.91
N ILE A 13 15.38 0.92 35.35
CA ILE A 13 14.07 1.31 34.80
C ILE A 13 14.21 1.75 33.34
N ILE A 14 15.26 2.50 32.99
CA ILE A 14 15.52 2.91 31.60
C ILE A 14 15.85 1.69 30.70
N ALA A 15 16.59 0.70 31.21
CA ALA A 15 16.91 -0.51 30.47
C ALA A 15 15.68 -1.43 30.23
N VAL A 16 14.73 -1.47 31.17
CA VAL A 16 13.48 -2.23 31.01
C VAL A 16 12.53 -1.55 30.01
N LEU A 17 12.50 -0.21 29.96
CA LEU A 17 11.70 0.53 28.96
C LEU A 17 12.28 0.42 27.53
N LEU A 18 13.59 0.20 27.38
CA LEU A 18 14.25 0.04 26.07
C LEU A 18 14.09 -1.36 25.45
N SER A 19 13.63 -2.36 26.21
CA SER A 19 13.50 -3.75 25.72
C SER A 19 12.08 -4.14 25.30
N ALA A 20 11.09 -3.26 25.44
CA ALA A 20 9.73 -3.46 24.96
C ALA A 20 9.51 -3.00 23.50
N GLY A 21 10.55 -3.09 22.66
CA GLY A 21 10.41 -2.90 21.22
C GLY A 21 9.61 -4.05 20.63
N THR A 22 8.30 -3.90 20.54
CA THR A 22 7.46 -4.79 19.75
C THR A 22 7.89 -4.67 18.29
N SER A 23 8.55 -5.72 17.79
CA SER A 23 8.87 -5.86 16.38
C SER A 23 7.55 -5.99 15.61
N TYR A 24 6.98 -4.89 15.16
CA TYR A 24 5.89 -4.93 14.20
C TYR A 24 6.44 -5.55 12.92
N ALA A 25 6.15 -6.82 12.69
CA ALA A 25 6.48 -7.49 11.45
C ALA A 25 5.75 -6.73 10.33
N SER A 26 6.50 -5.97 9.53
CA SER A 26 5.95 -5.34 8.33
C SER A 26 5.69 -6.44 7.30
N ASP A 27 4.48 -6.45 6.72
CA ASP A 27 4.16 -7.35 5.60
C ASP A 27 5.25 -7.27 4.51
N SER A 28 5.62 -8.43 3.95
CA SER A 28 6.46 -8.45 2.75
C SER A 28 5.69 -7.84 1.57
N CYS A 29 6.41 -7.48 0.50
CA CYS A 29 5.75 -6.96 -0.70
C CYS A 29 4.83 -8.01 -1.33
N GLU A 30 5.22 -9.29 -1.32
CA GLU A 30 4.42 -10.41 -1.82
C GLU A 30 3.16 -10.61 -0.98
N GLN A 31 3.27 -10.58 0.36
CA GLN A 31 2.12 -10.65 1.26
C GLN A 31 1.15 -9.49 1.03
N THR A 32 1.69 -8.28 0.85
CA THR A 32 0.91 -7.09 0.49
C THR A 32 0.14 -7.33 -0.82
N MET A 33 0.79 -7.85 -1.85
CA MET A 33 0.16 -8.10 -3.15
C MET A 33 -0.96 -9.14 -3.08
N GLU A 34 -0.83 -10.19 -2.27
CA GLU A 34 -1.90 -11.18 -2.08
C GLU A 34 -3.10 -10.58 -1.33
N LYS A 35 -2.85 -9.74 -0.31
CA LYS A 35 -3.93 -9.01 0.36
C LYS A 35 -4.64 -8.07 -0.60
N VAL A 36 -3.91 -7.31 -1.42
CA VAL A 36 -4.49 -6.45 -2.47
C VAL A 36 -5.30 -7.27 -3.47
N ALA A 37 -4.79 -8.42 -3.96
CA ALA A 37 -5.55 -9.31 -4.84
C ALA A 37 -6.90 -9.71 -4.25
N TYR A 38 -6.92 -10.04 -2.96
CA TYR A 38 -8.14 -10.41 -2.26
C TYR A 38 -9.11 -9.23 -2.14
N LEU A 39 -8.62 -8.04 -1.79
CA LEU A 39 -9.46 -6.84 -1.66
C LEU A 39 -10.07 -6.41 -2.99
N GLU A 40 -9.30 -6.49 -4.07
CA GLU A 40 -9.69 -6.02 -5.40
C GLU A 40 -10.65 -6.97 -6.12
N SER A 41 -10.46 -8.29 -5.96
CA SER A 41 -11.16 -9.27 -6.78
C SER A 41 -11.55 -10.56 -6.07
N SER A 42 -11.34 -10.66 -4.76
CA SER A 42 -11.37 -11.96 -4.05
C SER A 42 -10.41 -13.00 -4.67
N GLY A 43 -9.32 -12.56 -5.32
CA GLY A 43 -8.35 -13.43 -5.99
C GLY A 43 -8.77 -13.96 -7.38
N LEU A 44 -9.83 -13.42 -7.98
CA LEU A 44 -10.35 -13.88 -9.27
C LEU A 44 -9.58 -13.26 -10.45
N ASP A 45 -8.92 -14.09 -11.25
CA ASP A 45 -8.14 -13.65 -12.41
C ASP A 45 -9.02 -13.03 -13.52
N GLY A 46 -10.28 -13.45 -13.63
CA GLY A 46 -11.25 -12.97 -14.61
C GLY A 46 -12.08 -11.76 -14.16
N ALA A 47 -11.73 -11.12 -13.03
CA ALA A 47 -12.54 -10.03 -12.49
C ALA A 47 -12.52 -8.79 -13.40
N TYR A 48 -13.69 -8.20 -13.60
CA TYR A 48 -13.87 -6.99 -14.39
C TYR A 48 -14.86 -6.04 -13.71
N ASN A 49 -14.44 -4.78 -13.51
CA ASN A 49 -15.29 -3.74 -12.97
C ASN A 49 -15.89 -2.90 -14.11
N LEU A 50 -17.21 -2.96 -14.27
CA LEU A 50 -17.93 -2.23 -15.33
C LEU A 50 -17.81 -0.70 -15.22
N LYS A 51 -17.68 -0.17 -14.01
CA LYS A 51 -17.69 1.28 -13.75
C LYS A 51 -16.32 1.91 -14.03
N SER A 52 -15.24 1.26 -13.60
CA SER A 52 -13.87 1.77 -13.75
C SER A 52 -13.10 1.15 -14.91
N SER A 53 -13.66 0.13 -15.55
CA SER A 53 -12.97 -0.73 -16.54
C SER A 53 -11.69 -1.38 -15.98
N ALA A 54 -11.59 -1.52 -14.66
CA ALA A 54 -10.49 -2.22 -14.02
C ALA A 54 -10.57 -3.73 -14.30
N CYS A 55 -9.43 -4.33 -14.61
CA CYS A 55 -9.35 -5.72 -15.10
C CYS A 55 -8.38 -6.56 -14.28
N GLY A 56 -8.69 -7.85 -14.18
CA GLY A 56 -7.81 -8.85 -13.61
C GLY A 56 -7.83 -8.91 -12.09
N ARG A 57 -7.00 -9.81 -11.55
CA ARG A 57 -6.91 -10.10 -10.11
C ARG A 57 -6.61 -8.86 -9.24
N TRP A 58 -5.82 -7.93 -9.75
CA TRP A 58 -5.44 -6.71 -9.04
C TRP A 58 -6.15 -5.46 -9.55
N GLN A 59 -7.20 -5.62 -10.36
CA GLN A 59 -8.05 -4.53 -10.86
C GLN A 59 -7.21 -3.39 -11.50
N VAL A 60 -6.30 -3.75 -12.40
CA VAL A 60 -5.48 -2.79 -13.14
C VAL A 60 -6.35 -2.01 -14.13
N THR A 61 -6.25 -0.67 -14.11
CA THR A 61 -6.97 0.23 -15.02
C THR A 61 -6.17 0.51 -16.29
N GLN A 62 -6.84 0.99 -17.34
CA GLN A 62 -6.17 1.42 -18.59
C GLN A 62 -5.10 2.50 -18.32
N VAL A 63 -5.39 3.47 -17.47
CA VAL A 63 -4.44 4.55 -17.12
C VAL A 63 -3.17 3.99 -16.48
N CYS A 64 -3.31 3.07 -15.51
CA CYS A 64 -2.16 2.41 -14.90
C CYS A 64 -1.35 1.59 -15.92
N LEU A 65 -2.04 0.91 -16.84
CA LEU A 65 -1.40 0.12 -17.88
C LEU A 65 -0.66 0.99 -18.90
N ASP A 66 -1.22 2.15 -19.26
CA ASP A 66 -0.60 3.11 -20.17
C ASP A 66 0.70 3.67 -19.56
N GLU A 67 0.68 4.08 -18.29
CA GLU A 67 1.89 4.51 -17.59
C GLU A 67 2.93 3.38 -17.50
N TYR A 68 2.49 2.15 -17.24
CA TYR A 68 3.38 0.98 -17.22
C TYR A 68 4.05 0.77 -18.58
N ASN A 69 3.26 0.80 -19.66
CA ASN A 69 3.73 0.61 -21.02
C ASN A 69 4.72 1.69 -21.43
N GLU A 70 4.43 2.95 -21.10
CA GLU A 70 5.31 4.08 -21.36
C GLU A 70 6.64 3.93 -20.61
N TYR A 71 6.59 3.58 -19.32
CA TYR A 71 7.78 3.43 -18.48
C TYR A 71 8.65 2.25 -18.91
N ASN A 72 8.04 1.08 -19.16
CA ASN A 72 8.76 -0.17 -19.45
C ASN A 72 8.99 -0.41 -20.95
N LYS A 73 8.54 0.50 -21.82
CA LYS A 73 8.61 0.38 -23.28
C LYS A 73 7.95 -0.91 -23.80
N THR A 74 6.77 -1.21 -23.27
CA THR A 74 5.94 -2.37 -23.68
C THR A 74 4.68 -1.91 -24.42
N ASN A 75 3.93 -2.87 -24.98
CA ASN A 75 2.67 -2.60 -25.68
C ASN A 75 1.57 -3.58 -25.23
N ILE A 76 1.52 -3.86 -23.93
CA ILE A 76 0.56 -4.78 -23.32
C ILE A 76 -0.84 -4.18 -23.45
N LYS A 77 -1.83 -5.00 -23.84
CA LYS A 77 -3.23 -4.61 -23.98
C LYS A 77 -4.01 -4.92 -22.70
N LEU A 78 -5.09 -4.17 -22.46
CA LEU A 78 -5.89 -4.31 -21.24
C LEU A 78 -6.46 -5.73 -21.06
N GLY A 79 -6.84 -6.41 -22.14
CA GLY A 79 -7.29 -7.80 -22.09
C GLY A 79 -6.23 -8.78 -21.56
N GLU A 80 -4.94 -8.44 -21.61
CA GLU A 80 -3.88 -9.25 -21.03
C GLU A 80 -3.83 -9.16 -19.49
N MET A 81 -4.59 -8.24 -18.88
CA MET A 81 -4.72 -8.19 -17.40
C MET A 81 -5.52 -9.38 -16.86
N PHE A 82 -6.22 -10.15 -17.69
CA PHE A 82 -6.80 -11.43 -17.27
C PHE A 82 -5.75 -12.56 -17.15
N VAL A 83 -4.53 -12.34 -17.66
CA VAL A 83 -3.39 -13.25 -17.45
C VAL A 83 -2.71 -12.89 -16.13
N ARG A 84 -2.74 -13.82 -15.16
CA ARG A 84 -2.26 -13.59 -13.79
C ARG A 84 -0.84 -13.01 -13.73
N SER A 85 0.11 -13.58 -14.46
CA SER A 85 1.51 -13.13 -14.43
C SER A 85 1.68 -11.71 -14.98
N THR A 86 0.98 -11.38 -16.06
CA THR A 86 0.98 -10.04 -16.67
C THR A 86 0.34 -9.03 -15.73
N CYS A 87 -0.83 -9.34 -15.18
CA CYS A 87 -1.53 -8.48 -14.22
C CYS A 87 -0.67 -8.22 -12.97
N TYR A 88 -0.05 -9.27 -12.40
CA TYR A 88 0.86 -9.15 -11.26
C TYR A 88 2.01 -8.20 -11.56
N LYS A 89 2.65 -8.35 -12.73
CA LYS A 89 3.80 -7.52 -13.11
C LYS A 89 3.45 -6.03 -13.14
N VAL A 90 2.28 -5.69 -13.68
CA VAL A 90 1.80 -4.30 -13.77
C VAL A 90 1.42 -3.77 -12.39
N ALA A 91 0.60 -4.51 -11.64
CA ALA A 91 0.15 -4.11 -10.31
C ALA A 91 1.32 -3.98 -9.31
N TYR A 92 2.26 -4.92 -9.34
CA TYR A 92 3.46 -4.89 -8.52
C TYR A 92 4.32 -3.66 -8.84
N TRP A 93 4.55 -3.37 -10.13
CA TRP A 93 5.27 -2.15 -10.52
C TRP A 93 4.55 -0.90 -10.03
N TYR A 94 3.22 -0.85 -10.15
CA TYR A 94 2.46 0.32 -9.75
C TYR A 94 2.58 0.59 -8.25
N LEU A 95 2.37 -0.43 -7.41
CA LEU A 95 2.44 -0.32 -5.96
C LEU A 95 3.87 -0.13 -5.43
N SER A 96 4.86 -0.82 -5.99
CA SER A 96 6.25 -0.81 -5.47
C SER A 96 7.14 0.27 -6.07
N ARG A 97 6.79 0.84 -7.23
CA ARG A 97 7.62 1.83 -7.95
C ARG A 97 6.86 3.13 -8.24
N ARG A 98 5.74 3.05 -8.96
CA ARG A 98 5.06 4.24 -9.49
C ARG A 98 4.41 5.08 -8.39
N ILE A 99 3.63 4.46 -7.51
CA ILE A 99 3.02 5.16 -6.37
C ILE A 99 4.09 5.81 -5.46
N PRO A 100 5.17 5.11 -5.04
CA PRO A 100 6.25 5.72 -4.27
C PRO A 100 6.92 6.92 -4.96
N GLN A 101 7.08 6.87 -6.28
CA GLN A 101 7.59 8.02 -7.05
C GLN A 101 6.66 9.23 -6.92
N MET A 102 5.35 9.03 -7.06
CA MET A 102 4.36 10.10 -6.92
C MET A 102 4.32 10.65 -5.49
N ILE A 103 4.33 9.78 -4.47
CA ILE A 103 4.38 10.18 -3.06
C ILE A 103 5.59 11.09 -2.78
N ARG A 104 6.78 10.71 -3.29
CA ARG A 104 8.01 11.52 -3.14
C ARG A 104 7.92 12.87 -3.84
N TYR A 105 7.34 12.92 -5.04
CA TYR A 105 7.12 14.17 -5.76
C TYR A 105 6.27 15.15 -4.95
N TYR A 106 5.25 14.66 -4.24
CA TYR A 106 4.43 15.48 -3.34
C TYR A 106 5.01 15.63 -1.93
N HIS A 107 6.23 15.17 -1.65
CA HIS A 107 6.86 15.24 -0.32
C HIS A 107 5.97 14.68 0.81
N LEU A 108 5.22 13.61 0.52
CA LEU A 108 4.37 12.93 1.50
C LEU A 108 5.13 11.74 2.13
N PRO A 109 4.70 11.26 3.31
CA PRO A 109 5.24 10.04 3.90
C PRO A 109 5.02 8.81 3.00
N ASP A 110 6.08 8.04 2.74
CA ASP A 110 5.99 6.78 1.99
C ASP A 110 5.72 5.61 2.95
N THR A 111 4.46 5.44 3.32
CA THR A 111 3.98 4.34 4.18
C THR A 111 3.16 3.34 3.38
N ILE A 112 3.05 2.10 3.87
CA ILE A 112 2.17 1.09 3.26
C ILE A 112 0.73 1.59 3.14
N GLU A 113 0.21 2.23 4.19
CA GLU A 113 -1.13 2.82 4.20
C GLU A 113 -1.28 3.92 3.13
N GLY A 114 -0.30 4.81 3.00
CA GLY A 114 -0.30 5.83 1.95
C GLY A 114 -0.32 5.23 0.55
N ARG A 115 0.44 4.13 0.34
CA ARG A 115 0.43 3.40 -0.93
C ARG A 115 -0.92 2.74 -1.22
N LEU A 116 -1.57 2.13 -0.21
CA LEU A 116 -2.89 1.52 -0.35
C LEU A 116 -3.98 2.56 -0.65
N ILE A 117 -3.93 3.73 0.00
CA ILE A 117 -4.81 4.87 -0.32
C ILE A 117 -4.60 5.28 -1.78
N CYS A 118 -3.34 5.42 -2.23
CA CYS A 118 -3.05 5.77 -3.61
C CYS A 118 -3.51 4.69 -4.61
N TYR A 119 -3.44 3.41 -4.24
CA TYR A 119 -3.87 2.30 -5.07
C TYR A 119 -5.39 2.32 -5.28
N ASN A 120 -6.16 2.47 -4.19
CA ASN A 120 -7.62 2.45 -4.22
C ASN A 120 -8.25 3.78 -4.70
N ALA A 121 -7.71 4.93 -4.29
CA ALA A 121 -8.33 6.24 -4.47
C ALA A 121 -7.48 7.25 -5.25
N GLY A 122 -6.25 6.88 -5.63
CA GLY A 122 -5.33 7.74 -6.37
C GLY A 122 -4.52 8.70 -5.49
N ILE A 123 -3.40 9.20 -6.04
CA ILE A 123 -2.47 10.10 -5.33
C ILE A 123 -3.12 11.41 -4.89
N GLY A 124 -4.04 11.96 -5.69
CA GLY A 124 -4.72 13.21 -5.36
C GLY A 124 -5.50 13.13 -4.04
N ARG A 125 -6.15 11.99 -3.78
CA ARG A 125 -6.86 11.77 -2.52
C ARG A 125 -5.90 11.63 -1.34
N TYR A 126 -4.76 10.99 -1.53
CA TYR A 126 -3.74 10.91 -0.49
C TYR A 126 -3.13 12.29 -0.14
N VAL A 127 -2.96 13.16 -1.15
CA VAL A 127 -2.52 14.56 -0.95
C VAL A 127 -3.55 15.32 -0.12
N GLU A 128 -4.83 15.28 -0.48
CA GLU A 128 -5.91 15.97 0.24
C GLU A 128 -6.05 15.46 1.68
N TYR A 129 -6.00 14.15 1.88
CA TYR A 129 -6.06 13.52 3.19
C TYR A 129 -4.89 13.98 4.08
N THR A 130 -3.67 13.98 3.54
CA THR A 130 -2.46 14.24 4.33
C THR A 130 -2.28 15.74 4.63
N ARG A 131 -2.58 16.63 3.67
CA ARG A 131 -2.29 18.07 3.79
C ARG A 131 -3.48 18.89 4.25
N ASN A 132 -4.68 18.53 3.77
CA ASN A 132 -5.89 19.32 4.00
C ASN A 132 -6.81 18.65 5.03
N HIS A 133 -6.41 17.48 5.56
CA HIS A 133 -7.19 16.70 6.51
C HIS A 133 -8.60 16.38 6.01
N VAL A 134 -8.76 16.22 4.70
CA VAL A 134 -10.02 15.81 4.08
C VAL A 134 -10.28 14.35 4.41
N THR A 135 -11.50 14.04 4.83
CA THR A 135 -11.92 12.67 5.14
C THR A 135 -11.81 11.77 3.91
N LEU A 136 -11.24 10.58 4.09
CA LEU A 136 -11.19 9.57 3.02
C LEU A 136 -12.60 9.08 2.67
N PRO A 137 -12.85 8.67 1.42
CA PRO A 137 -14.10 7.99 1.06
C PRO A 137 -14.29 6.72 1.90
N ASP A 138 -15.54 6.41 2.27
CA ASP A 138 -15.87 5.23 3.07
C ASP A 138 -15.32 3.93 2.44
N GLU A 139 -15.34 3.83 1.11
CA GLU A 139 -14.77 2.70 0.37
C GLU A 139 -13.29 2.50 0.70
N THR A 140 -12.50 3.57 0.74
CA THR A 140 -11.07 3.53 1.08
C THR A 140 -10.84 3.23 2.55
N VAL A 141 -11.67 3.76 3.45
CA VAL A 141 -11.59 3.43 4.88
C VAL A 141 -11.81 1.93 5.10
N ILE A 142 -12.90 1.39 4.52
CA ILE A 142 -13.23 -0.04 4.56
C ILE A 142 -12.12 -0.88 3.92
N TYR A 143 -11.52 -0.40 2.82
CA TYR A 143 -10.40 -1.06 2.17
C TYR A 143 -9.20 -1.24 3.12
N LEU A 144 -8.81 -0.17 3.82
CA LEU A 144 -7.70 -0.19 4.79
C LEU A 144 -8.01 -1.06 6.00
N GLU A 145 -9.24 -1.02 6.51
CA GLU A 145 -9.68 -1.88 7.61
C GLU A 145 -9.58 -3.36 7.23
N LYS A 146 -10.13 -3.74 6.07
CA LYS A 146 -10.03 -5.10 5.57
C LYS A 146 -8.58 -5.53 5.40
N TYR A 147 -7.73 -4.70 4.81
CA TYR A 147 -6.29 -4.98 4.66
C TYR A 147 -5.63 -5.36 5.99
N ARG A 148 -5.89 -4.59 7.05
CA ARG A 148 -5.31 -4.82 8.39
C ARG A 148 -5.78 -6.12 9.05
N THR A 149 -6.99 -6.60 8.70
CA THR A 149 -7.57 -7.83 9.27
C THR A 149 -7.18 -9.10 8.53
N LEU A 150 -6.67 -8.99 7.30
CA LEU A 150 -6.19 -10.14 6.53
C LEU A 150 -4.86 -10.63 7.11
N LYS A 151 -4.82 -11.93 7.43
CA LYS A 151 -3.64 -12.63 7.95
C LYS A 151 -2.70 -13.03 6.83
#